data_AF-A0ABD5RC02-F1
#
_entry.id   AF-A0ABD5RC02-F1
#
_cell.length_a   1.000
_cell.length_b   1.000
_cell.length_c   1.000
_cell.angle_alpha   90.00
_cell.angle_beta   90.00
_cell.angle_gamma   90.00
#
_symmetry.space_group_name_H-M   'P 1'
#
loop_
_entity.id
_entity.type
_entity.pdbx_description
1 polymer ?
#
loop_
_entity_poly.entity_id
_entity_poly.type
_entity_poly.pdbx_seq_one_letter_code
_entity_poly.pdbx_strand_id
1 'polypeptide(L)'
;MAHVVTCFLRNAEAVLLVRRAADASTYPGLWAGVSGYVEGDPDQTEPDARRETREETGLTDADLRLVRAGEPLQIDDAGGSDDVWIVHPYLFETATRTVTPNPEIAETAWVQPTAILDRETVPGLWDAYRRVGPTVADVADDDTHGSAHISVRALAVLRDSAGEAERAGDTDHPDGTDDWQSVVETARTLRASHPGMAPLRTRIDRVLTESDRTPEAVRRRAENAVTDALSADGDAAAVAGDRLAGLVGEHSDDRPTVLTCSRSGTVAESLRRTDPHPHVVVAESRPGGEGVGVAESLAYERRETDRRDGSDPSVALLPDSAATQALADPAAIGAPAVDAVLVGSDAVLPDASVVNKVGTRGIALAAATADVPVFVVTARDKISGTAEFVPESADATDLYDGDAPLDVVAPLFDRTPAELVSAVLTEDGPLSPDAVRSVAEDHADLAEWLSVVDRAGGDDQVGDEPAGDERRRS
;
A
#
# COMPACT_ATOMS: atom_id res chain seq x y z
N MET A 1 -22.08 -6.92 33.94
CA MET A 1 -21.40 -6.72 32.66
C MET A 1 -19.93 -6.60 32.96
N ALA A 2 -19.13 -7.54 32.47
CA ALA A 2 -17.68 -7.46 32.59
C ALA A 2 -17.14 -6.66 31.40
N HIS A 3 -16.19 -5.76 31.66
CA HIS A 3 -15.51 -5.00 30.61
C HIS A 3 -14.19 -5.70 30.29
N VAL A 4 -13.94 -5.92 29.01
CA VAL A 4 -12.71 -6.56 28.52
C VAL A 4 -12.12 -5.74 27.39
N VAL A 5 -10.80 -5.64 27.36
CA VAL A 5 -10.08 -5.13 26.18
C VAL A 5 -9.80 -6.28 25.23
N THR A 6 -9.83 -6.03 23.93
CA THR A 6 -9.38 -6.98 22.91
C THR A 6 -8.50 -6.25 21.92
N CYS A 7 -7.22 -6.61 21.92
CA CYS A 7 -6.18 -5.97 21.16
C CYS A 7 -5.83 -6.81 19.93
N PHE A 8 -5.89 -6.18 18.77
CA PHE A 8 -5.37 -6.71 17.51
C PHE A 8 -4.02 -6.07 17.27
N LEU A 9 -2.97 -6.89 17.19
CA LEU A 9 -1.63 -6.41 16.83
C LEU A 9 -1.45 -6.66 15.34
N ARG A 10 -1.20 -5.60 14.57
CA ARG A 10 -1.00 -5.66 13.12
C ARG A 10 0.47 -5.46 12.77
N ASN A 11 0.94 -6.26 11.83
CA ASN A 11 2.22 -6.08 11.16
C ASN A 11 2.01 -6.26 9.65
N ALA A 12 2.13 -5.15 8.92
CA ALA A 12 1.68 -5.02 7.53
C ALA A 12 0.15 -5.25 7.41
N GLU A 13 -0.29 -6.37 6.84
CA GLU A 13 -1.72 -6.73 6.74
C GLU A 13 -2.13 -7.94 7.56
N ALA A 14 -1.19 -8.55 8.29
CA ALA A 14 -1.50 -9.68 9.17
C ALA A 14 -1.79 -9.17 10.59
N VAL A 15 -2.76 -9.80 11.26
CA VAL A 15 -3.02 -9.63 12.68
C VAL A 15 -2.55 -10.85 13.46
N LEU A 16 -2.09 -10.61 14.68
CA LEU A 16 -1.80 -11.67 15.65
C LEU A 16 -3.11 -12.23 16.22
N LEU A 17 -3.35 -13.51 16.00
CA LEU A 17 -4.31 -14.29 16.78
C LEU A 17 -3.58 -15.18 17.77
N VAL A 18 -4.17 -15.34 18.95
CA VAL A 18 -3.67 -16.21 20.02
C VAL A 18 -4.69 -17.31 20.28
N ARG A 19 -4.23 -18.55 20.45
CA ARG A 19 -5.09 -19.66 20.84
C ARG A 19 -4.97 -19.88 22.34
N ARG A 20 -6.11 -19.79 23.03
CA ARG A 20 -6.15 -19.92 24.50
C ARG A 20 -5.76 -21.34 24.91
N ALA A 21 -5.00 -21.45 26.00
CA ALA A 21 -4.61 -22.73 26.57
C ALA A 21 -5.81 -23.59 26.97
N ALA A 22 -5.61 -24.91 27.04
CA ALA A 22 -6.69 -25.86 27.33
C ALA A 22 -7.22 -25.73 28.78
N ASP A 23 -6.43 -25.14 29.68
CA ASP A 23 -6.75 -24.86 31.07
C ASP A 23 -7.14 -23.39 31.32
N ALA A 24 -7.33 -22.59 30.27
CA ALA A 24 -7.77 -21.20 30.40
C ALA A 24 -9.14 -21.11 31.08
N SER A 25 -9.30 -20.10 31.94
CA SER A 25 -10.51 -19.88 32.75
C SER A 25 -11.77 -19.59 31.93
N THR A 26 -11.59 -19.01 30.75
CA THR A 26 -12.66 -18.63 29.82
C THR A 26 -12.28 -19.10 28.43
N TYR A 27 -13.24 -19.68 27.69
CA TYR A 27 -13.09 -20.07 26.27
C TYR A 27 -11.82 -20.91 25.94
N PRO A 28 -11.54 -22.02 26.66
CA PRO A 28 -10.32 -22.80 26.44
C PRO A 28 -10.26 -23.37 25.01
N GLY A 29 -9.08 -23.28 24.39
CA GLY A 29 -8.82 -23.82 23.06
C GLY A 29 -9.32 -22.98 21.87
N LEU A 30 -10.09 -21.92 22.10
CA LEU A 30 -10.58 -20.99 21.07
C LEU A 30 -9.53 -19.94 20.70
N TRP A 31 -9.60 -19.45 19.46
CA TRP A 31 -8.78 -18.34 18.98
C TRP A 31 -9.34 -16.99 19.45
N ALA A 32 -8.46 -16.07 19.80
CA ALA A 32 -8.79 -14.74 20.31
C ALA A 32 -7.81 -13.68 19.78
N GLY A 33 -8.16 -12.40 19.98
CA GLY A 33 -7.16 -11.34 20.07
C GLY A 33 -6.45 -11.38 21.43
N VAL A 34 -5.51 -10.45 21.65
CA VAL A 34 -4.86 -10.32 22.96
C VAL A 34 -5.82 -9.60 23.89
N SER A 35 -6.30 -10.29 24.93
CA SER A 35 -7.50 -9.85 25.64
C SER A 35 -7.39 -10.06 27.15
N GLY A 36 -7.91 -9.09 27.91
CA GLY A 36 -8.05 -9.25 29.36
C GLY A 36 -9.03 -8.27 29.97
N TYR A 37 -9.17 -8.34 31.29
CA TYR A 37 -10.17 -7.59 32.02
C TYR A 37 -9.76 -6.13 32.17
N VAL A 38 -10.75 -5.23 32.10
CA VAL A 38 -10.58 -3.84 32.50
C VAL A 38 -10.56 -3.80 34.03
N GLU A 39 -9.41 -3.47 34.61
CA GLU A 39 -9.26 -3.30 36.06
C GLU A 39 -9.54 -1.87 36.52
N GLY A 40 -9.43 -0.91 35.59
CA GLY A 40 -9.57 0.52 35.84
C GLY A 40 -10.94 1.11 35.52
N ASP A 41 -10.92 2.37 35.12
CA ASP A 41 -12.10 3.11 34.66
C ASP A 41 -12.53 2.58 33.27
N PRO A 42 -13.78 2.09 33.11
CA PRO A 42 -14.27 1.57 31.83
C PRO A 42 -14.34 2.63 30.71
N ASP A 43 -14.19 3.91 31.03
CA ASP A 43 -14.08 5.00 30.05
C ASP A 43 -12.62 5.28 29.65
N GLN A 44 -11.63 4.63 30.28
CA GLN A 44 -10.19 4.80 30.06
C GLN A 44 -9.45 3.46 30.02
N THR A 45 -9.71 2.66 28.99
CA THR A 45 -9.27 1.26 28.91
C THR A 45 -7.96 1.03 28.14
N GLU A 46 -7.35 2.06 27.55
CA GLU A 46 -6.06 1.94 26.85
C GLU A 46 -4.91 1.45 27.75
N PRO A 47 -4.77 1.88 29.02
CA PRO A 47 -3.75 1.33 29.92
C PRO A 47 -3.91 -0.18 30.13
N ASP A 48 -5.14 -0.68 30.24
CA ASP A 48 -5.43 -2.11 30.32
C ASP A 48 -5.04 -2.81 29.01
N ALA A 49 -5.42 -2.26 27.85
CA ALA A 49 -5.04 -2.80 26.54
C ALA A 49 -3.51 -2.96 26.38
N ARG A 50 -2.73 -1.96 26.82
CA ARG A 50 -1.26 -1.99 26.80
C ARG A 50 -0.67 -2.95 27.84
N ARG A 51 -1.30 -3.08 29.00
CA ARG A 51 -0.89 -4.04 30.04
C ARG A 51 -1.09 -5.46 29.52
N GLU A 52 -2.28 -5.80 29.06
CA GLU A 52 -2.61 -7.13 28.53
C GLU A 52 -1.73 -7.48 27.33
N THR A 53 -1.51 -6.54 26.41
CA THR A 53 -0.59 -6.76 25.27
C THR A 53 0.81 -7.14 25.73
N ARG A 54 1.34 -6.45 26.74
CA ARG A 54 2.67 -6.71 27.30
C ARG A 54 2.73 -8.04 28.03
N GLU A 55 1.70 -8.36 28.80
CA GLU A 55 1.62 -9.58 29.61
C GLU A 55 1.48 -10.82 28.72
N GLU A 56 0.68 -10.74 27.65
CA GLU A 56 0.42 -11.86 26.75
C GLU A 56 1.46 -12.02 25.63
N THR A 57 2.14 -10.95 25.20
CA THR A 57 3.04 -11.03 24.02
C THR A 57 4.48 -10.61 24.31
N GLY A 58 4.76 -10.00 25.46
CA GLY A 58 6.06 -9.40 25.77
C GLY A 58 6.36 -8.09 25.02
N LEU A 59 5.48 -7.63 24.11
CA LEU A 59 5.67 -6.39 23.38
C LEU A 59 5.39 -5.18 24.28
N THR A 60 6.25 -4.18 24.20
CA THR A 60 6.21 -2.99 25.05
C THR A 60 5.67 -1.77 24.30
N ASP A 61 5.48 -0.66 25.01
CA ASP A 61 5.06 0.61 24.40
C ASP A 61 6.05 1.14 23.35
N ALA A 62 7.31 0.68 23.37
CA ALA A 62 8.30 1.02 22.34
C ALA A 62 8.08 0.22 21.04
N ASP A 63 7.44 -0.94 21.12
CA ASP A 63 7.20 -1.85 20.00
C ASP A 63 5.83 -1.62 19.34
N LEU A 64 4.98 -0.79 19.95
CA LEU A 64 3.57 -0.64 19.64
C LEU A 64 3.19 0.82 19.38
N ARG A 65 2.57 1.07 18.24
CA ARG A 65 1.91 2.33 17.93
C ARG A 65 0.39 2.12 17.93
N LEU A 66 -0.34 2.85 18.77
CA LEU A 66 -1.80 2.82 18.72
C LEU A 66 -2.27 3.37 17.37
N VAL A 67 -3.11 2.59 16.68
CA VAL A 67 -3.72 2.99 15.41
C VAL A 67 -5.16 3.44 15.63
N ARG A 68 -5.94 2.66 16.39
CA ARG A 68 -7.36 2.91 16.61
C ARG A 68 -7.85 2.31 17.92
N ALA A 69 -8.66 3.08 18.65
CA ALA A 69 -9.56 2.56 19.68
C ALA A 69 -10.96 2.52 19.06
N GLY A 70 -11.56 1.34 18.99
CA GLY A 70 -12.88 1.16 18.39
C GLY A 70 -13.99 1.40 19.41
N GLU A 71 -15.19 1.68 18.91
CA GLU A 71 -16.37 1.81 19.77
C GLU A 71 -16.65 0.50 20.51
N PRO A 72 -16.93 0.54 21.84
CA PRO A 72 -17.24 -0.65 22.60
C PRO A 72 -18.49 -1.36 22.08
N LEU A 73 -18.50 -2.69 22.16
CA LEU A 73 -19.62 -3.52 21.73
C LEU A 73 -20.01 -4.53 22.81
N GLN A 74 -21.32 -4.74 22.94
CA GLN A 74 -21.88 -5.75 23.82
C GLN A 74 -21.90 -7.10 23.10
N ILE A 75 -21.30 -8.12 23.71
CA ILE A 75 -21.32 -9.50 23.24
C ILE A 75 -22.02 -10.37 24.29
N ASP A 76 -23.07 -11.06 23.85
CA ASP A 76 -23.82 -12.00 24.68
C ASP A 76 -23.21 -13.41 24.53
N ASP A 77 -22.95 -14.09 25.65
CA ASP A 77 -22.42 -15.46 25.62
C ASP A 77 -23.50 -16.46 25.16
N ALA A 78 -23.40 -16.92 23.92
CA ALA A 78 -24.28 -17.94 23.37
C ALA A 78 -24.11 -19.33 24.04
N GLY A 79 -23.07 -19.52 24.88
CA GLY A 79 -22.70 -20.78 25.52
C GLY A 79 -23.45 -21.12 26.81
N GLY A 80 -24.36 -20.28 27.28
CA GLY A 80 -25.25 -20.58 28.41
C GLY A 80 -24.85 -20.03 29.78
N SER A 81 -23.89 -19.11 29.84
CA SER A 81 -23.77 -18.17 30.97
C SER A 81 -24.65 -16.94 30.68
N ASP A 82 -25.29 -16.34 31.70
CA ASP A 82 -25.96 -15.03 31.56
C ASP A 82 -24.92 -13.87 31.47
N ASP A 83 -23.67 -14.16 31.13
CA ASP A 83 -22.58 -13.19 31.15
C ASP A 83 -22.61 -12.33 29.88
N VAL A 84 -22.76 -11.03 30.11
CA VAL A 84 -22.72 -9.98 29.10
C VAL A 84 -21.35 -9.30 29.16
N TRP A 85 -20.63 -9.34 28.05
CA TRP A 85 -19.31 -8.73 27.89
C TRP A 85 -19.42 -7.40 27.18
N ILE A 86 -18.75 -6.37 27.71
CA ILE A 86 -18.49 -5.12 26.98
C ILE A 86 -17.05 -5.19 26.48
N VAL A 87 -16.88 -5.41 25.19
CA VAL A 87 -15.57 -5.52 24.54
C VAL A 87 -15.11 -4.12 24.10
N HIS A 88 -13.89 -3.76 24.45
CA HIS A 88 -13.19 -2.53 24.06
C HIS A 88 -12.09 -2.89 23.06
N PRO A 89 -12.33 -2.75 21.76
CA PRO A 89 -11.38 -3.20 20.75
C PRO A 89 -10.29 -2.16 20.48
N TYR A 90 -9.05 -2.62 20.36
CA TYR A 90 -7.89 -1.79 20.04
C TYR A 90 -7.10 -2.38 18.88
N LEU A 91 -6.59 -1.52 17.99
CA LEU A 91 -5.62 -1.89 16.96
C LEU A 91 -4.30 -1.20 17.23
N PHE A 92 -3.24 -2.00 17.38
CA PHE A 92 -1.87 -1.54 17.46
C PHE A 92 -1.08 -1.97 16.22
N GLU A 93 -0.21 -1.11 15.72
CA GLU A 93 0.80 -1.46 14.72
C GLU A 93 2.10 -1.85 15.43
N THR A 94 2.77 -2.89 14.93
CA THR A 94 4.11 -3.27 15.38
C THR A 94 5.02 -3.56 14.20
N ALA A 95 6.32 -3.25 14.36
CA ALA A 95 7.34 -3.52 13.34
C ALA A 95 7.86 -4.97 13.38
N THR A 96 7.46 -5.78 14.36
CA THR A 96 7.96 -7.14 14.56
C THR A 96 6.84 -8.16 14.63
N ARG A 97 7.13 -9.39 14.18
CA ARG A 97 6.25 -10.56 14.38
C ARG A 97 6.70 -11.45 15.54
N THR A 98 7.81 -11.10 16.19
CA THR A 98 8.37 -11.87 17.30
C THR A 98 7.62 -11.52 18.58
N VAL A 99 6.95 -12.50 19.17
CA VAL A 99 6.23 -12.39 20.44
C VAL A 99 6.72 -13.45 21.42
N THR A 100 6.65 -13.14 22.71
CA THR A 100 6.93 -14.07 23.81
C THR A 100 5.63 -14.36 24.55
N PRO A 101 4.87 -15.40 24.14
CA PRO A 101 3.59 -15.70 24.75
C PRO A 101 3.74 -16.13 26.21
N ASN A 102 2.77 -15.72 27.05
CA ASN A 102 2.66 -16.23 28.42
C ASN A 102 2.03 -17.64 28.45
N PRO A 103 1.97 -18.32 29.62
CA PRO A 103 1.42 -19.67 29.71
C PRO A 103 -0.07 -19.81 29.36
N GLU A 104 -0.84 -18.73 29.30
CA GLU A 104 -2.27 -18.76 28.94
C GLU A 104 -2.49 -18.92 27.43
N ILE A 105 -1.42 -18.81 26.63
CA ILE A 105 -1.43 -18.93 25.18
C ILE A 105 -0.75 -20.24 24.77
N ALA A 106 -1.51 -21.12 24.12
CA ALA A 106 -1.00 -22.38 23.59
C ALA A 106 -0.34 -22.21 22.21
N GLU A 107 -0.83 -21.27 21.40
CA GLU A 107 -0.39 -21.09 20.02
C GLU A 107 -0.56 -19.63 19.59
N THR A 108 0.34 -19.13 18.74
CA THR A 108 0.24 -17.81 18.12
C THR A 108 0.28 -17.93 16.60
N ALA A 109 -0.47 -17.09 15.89
CA ALA A 109 -0.48 -17.07 14.44
C ALA A 109 -0.64 -15.65 13.91
N TRP A 110 0.24 -15.25 12.99
CA TRP A 110 0.08 -14.04 12.18
C TRP A 110 -0.70 -14.40 10.92
N VAL A 111 -1.93 -13.89 10.80
CA VAL A 111 -2.86 -14.26 9.72
C VAL A 111 -3.57 -13.04 9.14
N GLN A 112 -4.13 -13.20 7.94
CA GLN A 112 -5.10 -12.23 7.43
C GLN A 112 -6.29 -12.17 8.41
N PRO A 113 -6.84 -10.98 8.72
CA PRO A 113 -7.95 -10.82 9.65
C PRO A 113 -9.16 -11.70 9.36
N THR A 114 -9.48 -11.93 8.07
CA THR A 114 -10.55 -12.82 7.62
C THR A 114 -10.41 -14.25 8.10
N ALA A 115 -9.22 -14.71 8.51
CA ALA A 115 -9.05 -16.00 9.17
C ALA A 115 -9.85 -16.13 10.49
N ILE A 116 -10.30 -15.02 11.08
CA ILE A 116 -11.25 -15.02 12.21
C ILE A 116 -12.58 -15.66 11.82
N LEU A 117 -13.02 -15.50 10.56
CA LEU A 117 -14.27 -16.07 10.04
C LEU A 117 -14.18 -17.59 9.87
N ASP A 118 -12.99 -18.10 9.54
CA ASP A 118 -12.73 -19.51 9.23
C ASP A 118 -12.35 -20.33 10.48
N ARG A 119 -12.13 -19.70 11.64
CA ARG A 119 -11.62 -20.33 12.86
C ARG A 119 -12.66 -20.36 13.98
N GLU A 120 -12.53 -21.38 14.84
CA GLU A 120 -13.25 -21.42 16.12
C GLU A 120 -12.69 -20.33 17.05
N THR A 121 -13.41 -19.23 17.18
CA THR A 121 -13.00 -18.03 17.91
C THR A 121 -13.87 -17.75 19.13
N VAL A 122 -13.38 -16.90 20.04
CA VAL A 122 -14.21 -16.34 21.11
C VAL A 122 -15.40 -15.56 20.53
N PRO A 123 -16.55 -15.53 21.23
CA PRO A 123 -17.74 -14.82 20.73
C PRO A 123 -17.45 -13.36 20.34
N GLY A 124 -17.97 -12.93 19.19
CA GLY A 124 -17.88 -11.54 18.74
C GLY A 124 -16.50 -11.06 18.28
N LEU A 125 -15.51 -11.95 18.09
CA LEU A 125 -14.15 -11.54 17.72
C LEU A 125 -14.09 -10.79 16.39
N TRP A 126 -14.85 -11.24 15.39
CA TRP A 126 -14.95 -10.55 14.09
C TRP A 126 -15.57 -9.17 14.24
N ASP A 127 -16.69 -9.07 14.96
CA ASP A 127 -17.37 -7.79 15.20
C ASP A 127 -16.45 -6.80 15.93
N ALA A 128 -15.67 -7.28 16.91
CA ALA A 128 -14.66 -6.50 17.60
C ALA A 128 -13.54 -6.02 16.65
N TYR A 129 -13.06 -6.90 15.76
CA TYR A 129 -12.08 -6.52 14.73
C TYR A 129 -12.65 -5.44 13.81
N ARG A 130 -13.90 -5.55 13.37
CA ARG A 130 -14.52 -4.58 12.44
C ARG A 130 -14.68 -3.19 13.05
N ARG A 131 -14.70 -3.03 14.37
CA ARG A 131 -14.62 -1.72 15.03
C ARG A 131 -13.26 -1.03 14.87
N VAL A 132 -12.21 -1.78 14.54
CA VAL A 132 -10.84 -1.26 14.45
C VAL A 132 -10.14 -1.50 13.11
N GLY A 133 -10.68 -2.38 12.27
CA GLY A 133 -10.20 -2.65 10.92
C GLY A 133 -10.33 -1.43 10.00
N PRO A 134 -9.68 -1.47 8.82
CA PRO A 134 -9.73 -0.36 7.87
C PRO A 134 -11.14 -0.20 7.27
N THR A 135 -11.47 1.04 6.89
CA THR A 135 -12.75 1.40 6.27
C THR A 135 -12.54 2.09 4.92
N VAL A 136 -13.61 2.21 4.13
CA VAL A 136 -13.60 2.99 2.89
C VAL A 136 -13.23 4.45 3.14
N ALA A 137 -13.73 5.05 4.23
CA ALA A 137 -13.41 6.41 4.63
C ALA A 137 -11.91 6.57 4.93
N ASP A 138 -11.30 5.60 5.64
CA ASP A 138 -9.86 5.62 5.91
C ASP A 138 -9.02 5.63 4.64
N VAL A 139 -9.47 4.94 3.60
CA VAL A 139 -8.77 4.92 2.30
C VAL A 139 -9.01 6.23 1.55
N ALA A 140 -10.25 6.73 1.54
CA ALA A 140 -10.62 7.92 0.77
C ALA A 140 -10.02 9.20 1.34
N ASP A 141 -9.90 9.30 2.67
CA ASP A 141 -9.42 10.49 3.37
C ASP A 141 -7.89 10.49 3.56
N ASP A 142 -7.17 9.43 3.15
CA ASP A 142 -5.71 9.36 3.26
C ASP A 142 -5.01 10.13 2.14
N ASP A 143 -4.56 11.33 2.46
CA ASP A 143 -3.74 12.20 1.61
C ASP A 143 -2.27 12.26 2.06
N THR A 144 -1.91 11.46 3.07
CA THR A 144 -0.59 11.52 3.72
C THR A 144 0.33 10.37 3.34
N HIS A 145 -0.23 9.23 2.93
CA HIS A 145 0.55 8.06 2.53
C HIS A 145 0.67 7.91 1.01
N GLY A 146 1.71 7.20 0.57
CA GLY A 146 1.93 6.91 -0.85
C GLY A 146 1.02 5.81 -1.41
N SER A 147 1.00 5.70 -2.73
CA SER A 147 0.09 4.79 -3.45
C SER A 147 0.20 3.30 -3.09
N ALA A 148 1.39 2.83 -2.72
CA ALA A 148 1.58 1.46 -2.23
C ALA A 148 0.78 1.19 -0.95
N HIS A 149 0.78 2.13 0.01
CA HIS A 149 0.06 1.99 1.27
C HIS A 149 -1.45 2.00 1.05
N ILE A 150 -1.95 3.05 0.38
CA ILE A 150 -3.38 3.29 0.19
C ILE A 150 -4.03 2.14 -0.60
N SER A 151 -3.36 1.64 -1.65
CA SER A 151 -3.89 0.54 -2.45
C SER A 151 -3.90 -0.80 -1.70
N VAL A 152 -2.92 -1.09 -0.83
CA VAL A 152 -2.96 -2.28 0.04
C VAL A 152 -4.10 -2.14 1.07
N ARG A 153 -4.29 -0.95 1.65
CA ARG A 153 -5.41 -0.69 2.56
C ARG A 153 -6.76 -0.87 1.88
N ALA A 154 -6.91 -0.42 0.64
CA ALA A 154 -8.12 -0.65 -0.15
C ALA A 154 -8.39 -2.14 -0.37
N LEU A 155 -7.36 -2.92 -0.70
CA LEU A 155 -7.51 -4.38 -0.80
C LEU A 155 -7.92 -5.01 0.54
N ALA A 156 -7.39 -4.53 1.67
CA ALA A 156 -7.78 -5.00 2.99
C ALA A 156 -9.27 -4.70 3.29
N VAL A 157 -9.76 -3.51 2.93
CA VAL A 157 -11.18 -3.16 3.06
C VAL A 157 -12.04 -4.08 2.17
N LEU A 158 -11.65 -4.25 0.90
CA LEU A 158 -12.37 -5.11 -0.04
C LEU A 158 -12.40 -6.58 0.43
N ARG A 159 -11.28 -7.09 0.94
CA ARG A 159 -11.16 -8.42 1.56
C ARG A 159 -12.15 -8.57 2.71
N ASP A 160 -12.17 -7.62 3.65
CA ASP A 160 -13.02 -7.70 4.84
C ASP A 160 -14.50 -7.64 4.46
N SER A 161 -14.89 -6.74 3.56
CA SER A 161 -16.26 -6.65 3.05
C SER A 161 -16.69 -7.92 2.33
N ALA A 162 -15.79 -8.55 1.56
CA ALA A 162 -16.07 -9.83 0.91
C ALA A 162 -16.23 -10.98 1.91
N GLY A 163 -15.45 -11.00 2.99
CA GLY A 163 -15.62 -11.97 4.09
C GLY A 163 -16.94 -11.79 4.85
N GLU A 164 -17.40 -10.54 5.06
CA GLU A 164 -18.71 -10.26 5.65
C GLU A 164 -19.85 -10.77 4.76
N ALA A 165 -19.77 -10.51 3.46
CA ALA A 165 -20.75 -10.96 2.47
C ALA A 165 -20.79 -12.50 2.34
N GLU A 166 -19.63 -13.17 2.39
CA GLU A 166 -19.54 -14.64 2.42
C GLU A 166 -20.26 -15.22 3.65
N ARG A 167 -20.05 -14.65 4.84
CA ARG A 167 -20.70 -15.08 6.08
C ARG A 167 -22.22 -14.83 6.07
N ALA A 168 -22.67 -13.74 5.45
CA ALA A 168 -24.09 -13.40 5.35
C ALA A 168 -24.84 -14.38 4.42
N GLY A 169 -24.23 -14.76 3.29
CA GLY A 169 -24.81 -15.69 2.32
C GLY A 169 -25.06 -17.10 2.87
N ASP A 170 -24.36 -17.51 3.93
CA ASP A 170 -24.60 -18.78 4.64
C ASP A 170 -25.90 -18.78 5.47
N THR A 171 -26.59 -17.63 5.60
CA THR A 171 -27.85 -17.50 6.34
C THR A 171 -29.08 -17.48 5.43
N ASP A 172 -29.50 -18.65 4.89
CA ASP A 172 -30.81 -18.93 4.26
C ASP A 172 -31.49 -17.78 3.45
N HIS A 173 -30.71 -16.95 2.74
CA HIS A 173 -31.24 -15.92 1.84
C HIS A 173 -31.18 -16.45 0.40
N PRO A 174 -32.33 -16.77 -0.24
CA PRO A 174 -32.36 -17.67 -1.39
C PRO A 174 -31.76 -17.13 -2.71
N ASP A 175 -31.30 -15.88 -2.78
CA ASP A 175 -30.82 -15.29 -4.05
C ASP A 175 -29.33 -14.89 -4.08
N GLY A 176 -28.60 -14.73 -2.97
CA GLY A 176 -27.14 -14.42 -2.95
C GLY A 176 -26.67 -13.19 -3.75
N THR A 177 -27.59 -12.47 -4.41
CA THR A 177 -27.35 -11.33 -5.29
C THR A 177 -26.99 -10.08 -4.51
N ASP A 178 -27.61 -9.90 -3.35
CA ASP A 178 -27.45 -8.72 -2.51
C ASP A 178 -26.03 -8.67 -1.89
N ASP A 179 -25.49 -9.84 -1.53
CA ASP A 179 -24.14 -9.99 -0.97
C ASP A 179 -23.06 -9.63 -2.01
N TRP A 180 -23.22 -10.11 -3.24
CA TRP A 180 -22.33 -9.75 -4.35
C TRP A 180 -22.40 -8.25 -4.68
N GLN A 181 -23.61 -7.67 -4.71
CA GLN A 181 -23.78 -6.24 -5.00
C GLN A 181 -23.09 -5.36 -3.95
N SER A 182 -23.17 -5.71 -2.66
CA SER A 182 -22.48 -4.97 -1.59
C SER A 182 -20.95 -4.95 -1.77
N VAL A 183 -20.35 -6.09 -2.18
CA VAL A 183 -18.92 -6.18 -2.49
C VAL A 183 -18.56 -5.30 -3.69
N VAL A 184 -19.38 -5.30 -4.74
CA VAL A 184 -19.20 -4.45 -5.92
C VAL A 184 -19.30 -2.97 -5.57
N GLU A 185 -20.27 -2.55 -4.77
CA GLU A 185 -20.41 -1.16 -4.33
C GLU A 185 -19.19 -0.68 -3.52
N THR A 186 -18.67 -1.55 -2.65
CA THR A 186 -17.43 -1.30 -1.91
C THR A 186 -16.27 -1.12 -2.88
N ALA A 187 -16.10 -2.04 -3.83
CA ALA A 187 -15.04 -1.97 -4.84
C ALA A 187 -15.12 -0.70 -5.69
N ARG A 188 -16.32 -0.29 -6.12
CA ARG A 188 -16.55 0.94 -6.89
C ARG A 188 -16.15 2.18 -6.10
N THR A 189 -16.58 2.26 -4.84
CA THR A 189 -16.26 3.40 -3.98
C THR A 189 -14.76 3.50 -3.74
N LEU A 190 -14.10 2.39 -3.39
CA LEU A 190 -12.65 2.34 -3.20
C LEU A 190 -11.89 2.70 -4.49
N ARG A 191 -12.33 2.17 -5.63
CA ARG A 191 -11.68 2.44 -6.92
C ARG A 191 -11.76 3.92 -7.33
N ALA A 192 -12.84 4.59 -6.96
CA ALA A 192 -13.08 5.99 -7.32
C ALA A 192 -12.47 7.00 -6.34
N SER A 193 -11.95 6.56 -5.18
CA SER A 193 -11.50 7.48 -4.13
C SER A 193 -10.21 8.23 -4.48
N HIS A 194 -9.30 7.61 -5.23
CA HIS A 194 -8.06 8.24 -5.71
C HIS A 194 -7.86 8.00 -7.22
N PRO A 195 -8.51 8.80 -8.10
CA PRO A 195 -8.51 8.54 -9.55
C PRO A 195 -7.12 8.61 -10.19
N GLY A 196 -6.20 9.41 -9.64
CA GLY A 196 -4.80 9.51 -10.10
C GLY A 196 -3.93 8.31 -9.72
N MET A 197 -4.40 7.41 -8.85
CA MET A 197 -3.61 6.32 -8.29
C MET A 197 -3.78 5.02 -9.07
N ALA A 198 -2.89 4.77 -10.03
CA ALA A 198 -2.93 3.57 -10.86
C ALA A 198 -2.98 2.24 -10.07
N PRO A 199 -2.15 2.01 -9.02
CA PRO A 199 -2.18 0.75 -8.27
C PRO A 199 -3.51 0.45 -7.60
N LEU A 200 -4.20 1.47 -7.08
CA LEU A 200 -5.49 1.32 -6.44
C LEU A 200 -6.51 0.74 -7.42
N ARG A 201 -6.59 1.34 -8.61
CA ARG A 201 -7.50 0.88 -9.66
C ARG A 201 -7.13 -0.49 -10.18
N THR A 202 -5.89 -0.68 -10.59
CA THR A 202 -5.41 -1.93 -11.21
C THR A 202 -5.62 -3.13 -10.29
N ARG A 203 -5.31 -2.97 -8.99
CA ARG A 203 -5.45 -4.06 -8.01
C ARG A 203 -6.92 -4.43 -7.77
N ILE A 204 -7.80 -3.44 -7.63
CA ILE A 204 -9.25 -3.70 -7.48
C ILE A 204 -9.81 -4.34 -8.75
N ASP A 205 -9.46 -3.79 -9.93
CA ASP A 205 -9.91 -4.28 -11.23
C ASP A 205 -9.49 -5.75 -11.44
N ARG A 206 -8.24 -6.10 -11.07
CA ARG A 206 -7.74 -7.49 -11.11
C ARG A 206 -8.55 -8.43 -10.22
N VAL A 207 -8.75 -8.05 -8.95
CA VAL A 207 -9.49 -8.87 -8.00
C VAL A 207 -10.90 -9.15 -8.49
N LEU A 208 -11.61 -8.11 -8.98
CA LEU A 208 -13.01 -8.23 -9.40
C LEU A 208 -13.17 -9.02 -10.71
N THR A 209 -12.34 -8.74 -11.72
CA THR A 209 -12.45 -9.41 -13.03
C THR A 209 -12.22 -10.90 -12.95
N GLU A 210 -11.27 -11.32 -12.11
CA GLU A 210 -10.95 -12.73 -11.99
C GLU A 210 -11.87 -13.46 -11.00
N SER A 211 -12.69 -12.76 -10.20
CA SER A 211 -13.41 -13.30 -9.03
C SER A 211 -14.52 -14.35 -9.30
N ASP A 212 -14.85 -14.71 -10.54
CA ASP A 212 -16.05 -15.52 -10.87
C ASP A 212 -17.37 -14.96 -10.26
N ARG A 213 -17.34 -13.70 -9.79
CA ARG A 213 -18.43 -12.97 -9.12
C ARG A 213 -18.95 -13.58 -7.82
N THR A 214 -18.08 -14.11 -6.98
CA THR A 214 -18.46 -14.56 -5.63
C THR A 214 -17.67 -13.83 -4.53
N PRO A 215 -18.30 -13.55 -3.37
CA PRO A 215 -17.59 -12.96 -2.22
C PRO A 215 -16.37 -13.78 -1.79
N GLU A 216 -16.48 -15.11 -1.68
CA GLU A 216 -15.36 -15.99 -1.31
C GLU A 216 -14.15 -15.81 -2.25
N ALA A 217 -14.41 -15.75 -3.56
CA ALA A 217 -13.36 -15.59 -4.54
C ALA A 217 -12.74 -14.19 -4.54
N VAL A 218 -13.53 -13.14 -4.25
CA VAL A 218 -12.99 -11.78 -4.02
C VAL A 218 -12.12 -11.76 -2.77
N ARG A 219 -12.58 -12.32 -1.66
CA ARG A 219 -11.83 -12.39 -0.40
C ARG A 219 -10.46 -13.02 -0.62
N ARG A 220 -10.43 -14.24 -1.17
CA ARG A 220 -9.18 -14.99 -1.43
C ARG A 220 -8.25 -14.23 -2.39
N ARG A 221 -8.79 -13.61 -3.43
CA ARG A 221 -7.98 -12.84 -4.39
C ARG A 221 -7.45 -11.55 -3.78
N ALA A 222 -8.22 -10.85 -2.96
CA ALA A 222 -7.77 -9.67 -2.24
C ALA A 222 -6.66 -10.03 -1.22
N GLU A 223 -6.76 -11.17 -0.53
CA GLU A 223 -5.69 -11.69 0.34
C GLU A 223 -4.38 -11.92 -0.43
N ASN A 224 -4.45 -12.59 -1.59
CA ASN A 224 -3.26 -12.80 -2.43
C ASN A 224 -2.71 -11.48 -2.98
N ALA A 225 -3.58 -10.61 -3.49
CA ALA A 225 -3.20 -9.31 -4.02
C ALA A 225 -2.53 -8.43 -2.96
N VAL A 226 -2.94 -8.52 -1.69
CA VAL A 226 -2.25 -7.88 -0.57
C VAL A 226 -0.82 -8.42 -0.43
N THR A 227 -0.64 -9.75 -0.46
CA THR A 227 0.68 -10.36 -0.34
C THR A 227 1.59 -9.97 -1.50
N ASP A 228 1.10 -10.06 -2.74
CA ASP A 228 1.83 -9.69 -3.94
C ASP A 228 2.19 -8.20 -3.91
N ALA A 229 1.25 -7.35 -3.51
CA ALA A 229 1.47 -5.91 -3.39
C ALA A 229 2.55 -5.53 -2.37
N LEU A 230 2.67 -6.30 -1.27
CA LEU A 230 3.66 -6.06 -0.23
C LEU A 230 5.08 -6.51 -0.65
N SER A 231 5.21 -7.45 -1.60
CA SER A 231 6.53 -7.88 -2.10
C SER A 231 6.97 -7.15 -3.36
N ALA A 232 6.03 -6.67 -4.19
CA ALA A 232 6.30 -6.09 -5.51
C ALA A 232 7.38 -5.01 -5.52
N ASP A 233 7.35 -4.06 -4.57
CA ASP A 233 8.38 -3.01 -4.50
C ASP A 233 9.77 -3.59 -4.15
N GLY A 234 9.84 -4.55 -3.22
CA GLY A 234 11.10 -5.20 -2.85
C GLY A 234 11.68 -6.07 -3.97
N ASP A 235 10.81 -6.72 -4.75
CA ASP A 235 11.19 -7.56 -5.89
C ASP A 235 11.64 -6.70 -7.08
N ALA A 236 10.92 -5.61 -7.39
CA ALA A 236 11.35 -4.62 -8.38
C ALA A 236 12.68 -3.96 -7.99
N ALA A 237 12.88 -3.69 -6.69
CA ALA A 237 14.13 -3.18 -6.17
C ALA A 237 15.29 -4.18 -6.32
N ALA A 238 15.03 -5.48 -6.20
CA ALA A 238 16.03 -6.52 -6.47
C ALA A 238 16.46 -6.50 -7.95
N VAL A 239 15.50 -6.45 -8.87
CA VAL A 239 15.77 -6.36 -10.32
C VAL A 239 16.58 -5.11 -10.66
N ALA A 240 16.25 -3.97 -10.06
CA ALA A 240 17.02 -2.75 -10.23
C ALA A 240 18.44 -2.85 -9.64
N GLY A 241 18.59 -3.47 -8.48
CA GLY A 241 19.90 -3.73 -7.88
C GLY A 241 20.80 -4.59 -8.77
N ASP A 242 20.28 -5.70 -9.30
CA ASP A 242 20.99 -6.57 -10.24
C ASP A 242 21.38 -5.83 -11.53
N ARG A 243 20.49 -4.97 -12.03
CA ARG A 243 20.75 -4.16 -13.22
C ARG A 243 21.88 -3.15 -12.98
N LEU A 244 21.91 -2.51 -11.82
CA LEU A 244 22.94 -1.56 -11.44
C LEU A 244 24.29 -2.25 -11.18
N ALA A 245 24.30 -3.40 -10.50
CA ALA A 245 25.51 -4.17 -10.22
C ALA A 245 26.21 -4.66 -11.51
N GLY A 246 25.46 -4.82 -12.60
CA GLY A 246 26.01 -5.14 -13.92
C GLY A 246 26.69 -3.97 -14.65
N LEU A 247 26.60 -2.74 -14.12
CA LEU A 247 27.26 -1.57 -14.69
C LEU A 247 28.71 -1.50 -14.22
N VAL A 248 29.63 -1.25 -15.15
CA VAL A 248 31.02 -0.95 -14.82
C VAL A 248 31.14 0.56 -14.66
N GLY A 249 31.55 1.03 -13.47
CA GLY A 249 31.81 2.44 -13.26
C GLY A 249 32.98 2.88 -14.14
N GLU A 250 32.77 3.89 -15.01
CA GLU A 250 33.84 4.33 -15.91
C GLU A 250 34.97 5.04 -15.16
N HIS A 251 34.72 5.51 -13.93
CA HIS A 251 35.59 6.47 -13.24
C HIS A 251 35.74 6.29 -11.72
N SER A 252 35.27 5.19 -11.11
CA SER A 252 35.42 4.94 -9.65
C SER A 252 35.52 3.46 -9.29
N ASP A 253 36.50 3.09 -8.46
CA ASP A 253 36.71 1.84 -7.68
C ASP A 253 35.83 0.60 -7.99
N ASP A 254 35.62 0.27 -9.27
CA ASP A 254 34.72 -0.78 -9.78
C ASP A 254 33.24 -0.70 -9.32
N ARG A 255 32.75 0.45 -8.86
CA ARG A 255 31.34 0.68 -8.47
C ARG A 255 30.68 1.82 -9.26
N PRO A 256 29.40 1.71 -9.66
CA PRO A 256 28.74 2.73 -10.46
C PRO A 256 28.30 3.94 -9.61
N THR A 257 28.21 5.10 -10.24
CA THR A 257 27.59 6.31 -9.72
C THR A 257 26.17 6.47 -10.27
N VAL A 258 25.19 6.51 -9.37
CA VAL A 258 23.76 6.56 -9.71
C VAL A 258 23.17 7.89 -9.30
N LEU A 259 22.54 8.59 -10.23
CA LEU A 259 21.76 9.80 -9.96
C LEU A 259 20.28 9.46 -9.73
N THR A 260 19.70 10.04 -8.69
CA THR A 260 18.26 9.91 -8.38
C THR A 260 17.66 11.25 -7.97
N CYS A 261 16.33 11.34 -8.03
CA CYS A 261 15.54 12.44 -7.48
C CYS A 261 14.32 11.91 -6.73
N SER A 262 13.68 12.80 -5.98
CA SER A 262 12.52 12.59 -5.13
C SER A 262 12.76 11.59 -3.98
N ARG A 263 11.66 11.09 -3.41
CA ARG A 263 11.61 10.09 -2.37
C ARG A 263 10.86 8.86 -2.87
N SER A 264 11.61 7.86 -3.31
CA SER A 264 11.08 6.54 -3.64
C SER A 264 11.68 5.47 -2.73
N GLY A 265 10.81 4.75 -2.00
CA GLY A 265 11.22 3.61 -1.18
C GLY A 265 11.85 2.51 -2.02
N THR A 266 11.25 2.21 -3.18
CA THR A 266 11.74 1.23 -4.15
C THR A 266 13.14 1.59 -4.67
N VAL A 267 13.40 2.86 -4.99
CA VAL A 267 14.74 3.33 -5.40
C VAL A 267 15.74 3.21 -4.25
N ALA A 268 15.39 3.69 -3.05
CA ALA A 268 16.27 3.60 -1.89
C ALA A 268 16.64 2.15 -1.57
N GLU A 269 15.68 1.23 -1.64
CA GLU A 269 15.92 -0.20 -1.46
C GLU A 269 16.80 -0.79 -2.58
N SER A 270 16.58 -0.40 -3.83
CA SER A 270 17.43 -0.82 -4.98
C SER A 270 18.89 -0.46 -4.73
N LEU A 271 19.14 0.78 -4.31
CA LEU A 271 20.47 1.30 -4.01
C LEU A 271 21.13 0.59 -2.80
N ARG A 272 20.34 0.15 -1.82
CA ARG A 272 20.82 -0.65 -0.67
C ARG A 272 21.14 -2.09 -1.05
N ARG A 273 20.37 -2.69 -1.97
CA ARG A 273 20.54 -4.08 -2.41
C ARG A 273 21.69 -4.26 -3.40
N THR A 274 22.05 -3.21 -4.13
CA THR A 274 23.16 -3.24 -5.09
C THR A 274 24.49 -3.51 -4.38
N ASP A 275 25.25 -4.49 -4.87
CA ASP A 275 26.58 -4.88 -4.39
C ASP A 275 27.58 -4.93 -5.57
N PRO A 276 28.72 -4.19 -5.54
CA PRO A 276 29.10 -3.23 -4.50
C PRO A 276 28.13 -2.04 -4.43
N HIS A 277 27.98 -1.47 -3.23
CA HIS A 277 27.11 -0.30 -3.04
C HIS A 277 27.52 0.86 -3.97
N PRO A 278 26.59 1.45 -4.74
CA PRO A 278 26.91 2.48 -5.72
C PRO A 278 27.26 3.81 -5.04
N HIS A 279 28.00 4.68 -5.70
CA HIS A 279 27.96 6.11 -5.36
C HIS A 279 26.59 6.68 -5.72
N VAL A 280 26.06 7.60 -4.93
CA VAL A 280 24.72 8.15 -5.14
C VAL A 280 24.78 9.67 -5.23
N VAL A 281 24.20 10.22 -6.30
CA VAL A 281 23.96 11.65 -6.45
C VAL A 281 22.45 11.88 -6.31
N VAL A 282 22.05 12.73 -5.37
CA VAL A 282 20.65 13.00 -5.07
C VAL A 282 20.32 14.45 -5.41
N ALA A 283 19.30 14.67 -6.22
CA ALA A 283 18.72 16.00 -6.41
C ALA A 283 17.81 16.36 -5.22
N GLU A 284 17.87 17.58 -4.71
CA GLU A 284 17.11 18.01 -3.52
C GLU A 284 15.59 17.88 -3.66
N SER A 285 15.06 17.97 -4.88
CA SER A 285 13.67 17.70 -5.27
C SER A 285 12.65 18.73 -4.80
N ARG A 286 12.85 20.00 -5.17
CA ARG A 286 11.89 21.08 -4.94
C ARG A 286 10.55 20.80 -5.66
N PRO A 287 9.42 21.37 -5.20
CA PRO A 287 9.29 22.30 -4.06
C PRO A 287 9.38 21.63 -2.68
N GLY A 288 9.07 20.33 -2.56
CA GLY A 288 9.05 19.60 -1.28
C GLY A 288 10.42 19.38 -0.63
N GLY A 289 11.51 19.33 -1.39
CA GLY A 289 12.86 19.14 -0.86
C GLY A 289 13.11 17.73 -0.31
N GLU A 290 12.28 16.75 -0.69
CA GLU A 290 12.29 15.42 -0.07
C GLU A 290 13.56 14.61 -0.33
N GLY A 291 14.32 14.96 -1.37
CA GLY A 291 15.60 14.32 -1.72
C GLY A 291 16.68 14.53 -0.66
N VAL A 292 16.60 15.62 0.12
CA VAL A 292 17.50 15.86 1.26
C VAL A 292 17.40 14.73 2.28
N GLY A 293 16.18 14.34 2.66
CA GLY A 293 15.95 13.25 3.61
C GLY A 293 16.41 11.89 3.07
N VAL A 294 16.30 11.67 1.75
CA VAL A 294 16.83 10.46 1.10
C VAL A 294 18.35 10.42 1.19
N ALA A 295 19.02 11.53 0.87
CA ALA A 295 20.47 11.65 0.97
C ALA A 295 20.96 11.43 2.41
N GLU A 296 20.27 12.00 3.40
CA GLU A 296 20.58 11.80 4.82
C GLU A 296 20.44 10.33 5.25
N SER A 297 19.33 9.67 4.88
CA SER A 297 19.09 8.25 5.20
C SER A 297 20.20 7.36 4.62
N LEU A 298 20.49 7.51 3.33
CA LEU A 298 21.53 6.73 2.66
C LEU A 298 22.91 7.00 3.30
N ALA A 299 23.24 8.27 3.57
CA ALA A 299 24.51 8.62 4.18
C ALA A 299 24.66 8.10 5.62
N TYR A 300 23.60 8.11 6.42
CA TYR A 300 23.61 7.58 7.78
C TYR A 300 23.87 6.07 7.80
N GLU A 301 23.17 5.32 6.95
CA GLU A 301 23.34 3.87 6.81
C GLU A 301 24.75 3.52 6.32
N ARG A 302 25.26 4.27 5.35
CA ARG A 302 26.60 4.05 4.76
C ARG A 302 27.75 4.42 5.70
N ARG A 303 27.56 5.34 6.65
CA ARG A 303 28.58 5.71 7.65
C ARG A 303 29.02 4.54 8.54
N GLU A 304 28.22 3.49 8.70
CA GLU A 304 28.64 2.30 9.46
C GLU A 304 29.50 1.34 8.62
N THR A 305 29.24 1.29 7.30
CA THR A 305 29.94 0.43 6.32
C THR A 305 31.22 1.09 5.79
N ASP A 306 31.14 2.34 5.32
CA ASP A 306 32.25 3.09 4.68
C ASP A 306 33.39 3.38 5.67
N ARG A 307 33.08 3.54 6.97
CA ARG A 307 34.10 3.69 8.04
C ARG A 307 34.99 2.45 8.21
N ARG A 308 34.53 1.26 7.79
CA ARG A 308 35.31 0.03 7.90
C ARG A 308 36.33 -0.10 6.77
N ASP A 309 36.09 0.51 5.62
CA ASP A 309 36.95 0.39 4.43
C ASP A 309 37.73 1.68 4.09
N GLY A 310 37.39 2.81 4.71
CA GLY A 310 38.15 4.06 4.59
C GLY A 310 37.90 4.84 3.30
N SER A 311 36.81 4.55 2.57
CA SER A 311 36.41 5.27 1.36
C SER A 311 35.70 6.60 1.66
N ASP A 312 35.81 7.57 0.75
CA ASP A 312 35.10 8.86 0.80
C ASP A 312 33.56 8.69 0.77
N PRO A 313 32.79 9.68 1.28
CA PRO A 313 31.35 9.58 1.40
C PRO A 313 30.70 9.30 0.04
N SER A 314 29.93 8.23 0.00
CA SER A 314 29.31 7.69 -1.21
C SER A 314 27.98 8.36 -1.59
N VAL A 315 27.64 9.51 -0.99
CA VAL A 315 26.40 10.25 -1.26
C VAL A 315 26.69 11.74 -1.44
N ALA A 316 26.31 12.30 -2.58
CA ALA A 316 26.34 13.72 -2.90
C ALA A 316 24.92 14.27 -3.04
N LEU A 317 24.67 15.47 -2.52
CA LEU A 317 23.40 16.18 -2.65
C LEU A 317 23.61 17.41 -3.54
N LEU A 318 22.73 17.61 -4.51
CA LEU A 318 22.79 18.72 -5.47
C LEU A 318 21.45 19.47 -5.53
N PRO A 319 21.47 20.78 -5.82
CA PRO A 319 20.28 21.49 -6.28
C PRO A 319 19.73 20.86 -7.56
N ASP A 320 18.42 20.92 -7.78
CA ASP A 320 17.77 20.28 -8.95
C ASP A 320 18.35 20.75 -10.29
N SER A 321 18.68 22.04 -10.38
CA SER A 321 19.30 22.62 -11.58
C SER A 321 20.70 22.05 -11.86
N ALA A 322 21.45 21.70 -10.81
CA ALA A 322 22.78 21.12 -10.93
C ALA A 322 22.74 19.63 -11.33
N ALA A 323 21.61 18.92 -11.15
CA ALA A 323 21.47 17.52 -11.58
C ALA A 323 21.67 17.37 -13.11
N THR A 324 21.12 18.29 -13.90
CA THR A 324 21.31 18.29 -15.36
C THR A 324 22.76 18.59 -15.75
N GLN A 325 23.41 19.50 -15.03
CA GLN A 325 24.81 19.84 -15.25
C GLN A 325 25.75 18.71 -14.81
N ALA A 326 25.40 17.94 -13.78
CA ALA A 326 26.16 16.76 -13.33
C ALA A 326 26.19 15.66 -14.40
N LEU A 327 25.14 15.55 -15.22
CA LEU A 327 25.12 14.65 -16.37
C LEU A 327 25.91 15.21 -17.56
N ALA A 328 25.82 16.51 -17.83
CA ALA A 328 26.41 17.12 -19.02
C ALA A 328 27.91 17.45 -18.90
N ASP A 329 28.33 18.04 -17.78
CA ASP A 329 29.73 18.41 -17.47
C ASP A 329 29.93 18.42 -15.95
N PRO A 330 30.07 17.22 -15.33
CA PRO A 330 30.22 17.07 -13.89
C PRO A 330 31.47 17.79 -13.34
N ALA A 331 32.56 17.84 -14.12
CA ALA A 331 33.80 18.48 -13.72
C ALA A 331 33.65 20.00 -13.53
N ALA A 332 32.81 20.66 -14.33
CA ALA A 332 32.55 22.10 -14.21
C ALA A 332 31.90 22.50 -12.87
N ILE A 333 31.20 21.56 -12.22
CA ILE A 333 30.52 21.81 -10.93
C ILE A 333 31.10 20.99 -9.77
N GLY A 334 32.16 20.22 -10.00
CA GLY A 334 32.77 19.35 -8.99
C GLY A 334 31.85 18.20 -8.55
N ALA A 335 30.94 17.76 -9.42
CA ALA A 335 30.12 16.57 -9.21
C ALA A 335 30.87 15.30 -9.70
N PRO A 336 30.58 14.11 -9.16
CA PRO A 336 31.06 12.87 -9.75
C PRO A 336 30.38 12.62 -11.10
N ALA A 337 31.09 11.92 -12.01
CA ALA A 337 30.49 11.44 -13.25
C ALA A 337 29.39 10.40 -12.93
N VAL A 338 28.28 10.45 -13.67
CA VAL A 338 27.11 9.60 -13.44
C VAL A 338 27.09 8.48 -14.49
N ASP A 339 27.01 7.22 -14.03
CA ASP A 339 26.96 6.03 -14.90
C ASP A 339 25.52 5.59 -15.21
N ALA A 340 24.56 5.94 -14.35
CA ALA A 340 23.14 5.69 -14.59
C ALA A 340 22.24 6.66 -13.82
N VAL A 341 21.04 6.89 -14.35
CA VAL A 341 19.93 7.50 -13.62
C VAL A 341 19.00 6.38 -13.16
N LEU A 342 18.63 6.39 -11.87
CA LEU A 342 17.58 5.53 -11.34
C LEU A 342 16.52 6.40 -10.68
N VAL A 343 15.28 6.31 -11.16
CA VAL A 343 14.13 7.04 -10.59
C VAL A 343 12.96 6.10 -10.31
N GLY A 344 12.07 6.51 -9.43
CA GLY A 344 10.79 5.84 -9.22
C GLY A 344 9.76 6.23 -10.28
N SER A 345 8.51 5.85 -10.02
CA SER A 345 7.35 6.41 -10.70
C SER A 345 6.15 6.53 -9.77
N ASP A 346 5.26 7.46 -10.10
CA ASP A 346 3.90 7.53 -9.57
C ASP A 346 2.95 6.74 -10.46
N ALA A 347 3.15 6.84 -11.79
CA ALA A 347 2.50 6.01 -12.79
C ALA A 347 3.36 5.86 -14.04
N VAL A 348 3.15 4.76 -14.77
CA VAL A 348 3.63 4.58 -16.15
C VAL A 348 2.40 4.50 -17.06
N LEU A 349 2.30 5.38 -18.05
CA LEU A 349 1.10 5.50 -18.90
C LEU A 349 1.13 4.51 -20.07
N PRO A 350 -0.02 4.29 -20.76
CA PRO A 350 -0.10 3.35 -21.88
C PRO A 350 0.87 3.62 -23.03
N ASP A 351 1.30 4.86 -23.25
CA ASP A 351 2.32 5.18 -24.27
C ASP A 351 3.77 4.94 -23.78
N ALA A 352 3.92 4.28 -22.63
CA ALA A 352 5.16 4.03 -21.91
C ALA A 352 5.88 5.28 -21.38
N SER A 353 5.21 6.43 -21.37
CA SER A 353 5.74 7.61 -20.67
C SER A 353 5.58 7.47 -19.16
N VAL A 354 6.50 8.08 -18.43
CA VAL A 354 6.60 7.96 -16.97
C VAL A 354 6.16 9.26 -16.32
N VAL A 355 5.22 9.14 -15.39
CA VAL A 355 4.83 10.21 -14.47
C VAL A 355 5.63 10.03 -13.19
N ASN A 356 6.43 11.03 -12.85
CA ASN A 356 7.23 11.06 -11.63
C ASN A 356 7.45 12.52 -11.21
N LYS A 357 8.08 12.73 -10.06
CA LYS A 357 8.44 14.06 -9.53
C LYS A 357 8.95 15.01 -10.61
N VAL A 358 8.46 16.24 -10.59
CA VAL A 358 8.93 17.31 -11.48
C VAL A 358 10.45 17.44 -11.44
N GLY A 359 11.06 17.56 -12.62
CA GLY A 359 12.51 17.54 -12.81
C GLY A 359 13.01 16.22 -13.41
N THR A 360 12.25 15.13 -13.27
CA THR A 360 12.58 13.83 -13.86
C THR A 360 12.77 13.92 -15.38
N ARG A 361 11.88 14.63 -16.08
CA ARG A 361 12.01 14.84 -17.53
C ARG A 361 13.29 15.59 -17.90
N GLY A 362 13.65 16.61 -17.12
CA GLY A 362 14.86 17.41 -17.34
C GLY A 362 16.13 16.58 -17.16
N ILE A 363 16.17 15.76 -16.11
CA ILE A 363 17.23 14.78 -15.85
C ILE A 363 17.33 13.80 -17.02
N ALA A 364 16.21 13.22 -17.47
CA ALA A 364 16.20 12.23 -18.54
C ALA A 364 16.68 12.81 -19.89
N LEU A 365 16.33 14.06 -20.21
CA LEU A 365 16.83 14.77 -21.39
C LEU A 365 18.34 14.99 -21.35
N ALA A 366 18.87 15.38 -20.19
CA ALA A 366 20.32 15.56 -20.00
C ALA A 366 21.05 14.22 -20.09
N ALA A 367 20.51 13.16 -19.48
CA ALA A 367 21.05 11.82 -19.54
C ALA A 367 21.12 11.28 -20.98
N ALA A 368 20.04 11.46 -21.76
CA ALA A 368 20.01 11.09 -23.17
C ALA A 368 21.05 11.84 -24.02
N THR A 369 21.36 13.09 -23.67
CA THR A 369 22.40 13.89 -24.36
C THR A 369 23.81 13.42 -24.00
N ALA A 370 23.98 12.89 -22.78
CA ALA A 370 25.25 12.38 -22.25
C ALA A 370 25.45 10.87 -22.48
N ASP A 371 24.54 10.21 -23.22
CA ASP A 371 24.51 8.76 -23.41
C ASP A 371 24.46 7.95 -22.08
N VAL A 372 23.87 8.52 -21.03
CA VAL A 372 23.67 7.88 -19.72
C VAL A 372 22.31 7.17 -19.68
N PRO A 373 22.26 5.87 -19.32
CA PRO A 373 21.00 5.13 -19.27
C PRO A 373 20.09 5.63 -18.13
N VAL A 374 18.79 5.70 -18.42
CA VAL A 374 17.75 6.06 -17.46
C VAL A 374 16.90 4.83 -17.15
N PHE A 375 16.94 4.37 -15.91
CA PHE A 375 16.12 3.28 -15.41
C PHE A 375 15.00 3.81 -14.52
N VAL A 376 13.81 3.27 -14.71
CA VAL A 376 12.63 3.58 -13.90
C VAL A 376 12.26 2.32 -13.15
N VAL A 377 12.39 2.31 -11.82
CA VAL A 377 11.99 1.17 -10.99
C VAL A 377 10.59 1.39 -10.42
N THR A 378 9.71 0.41 -10.62
CA THR A 378 8.30 0.55 -10.26
C THR A 378 7.61 -0.81 -10.15
N ALA A 379 6.64 -0.94 -9.25
CA ALA A 379 5.73 -2.08 -9.26
C ALA A 379 4.91 -2.11 -10.57
N ARG A 380 4.60 -3.30 -11.09
CA ARG A 380 3.80 -3.52 -12.32
C ARG A 380 2.45 -2.83 -12.24
N ASP A 381 1.82 -2.84 -11.07
CA ASP A 381 0.49 -2.23 -10.86
C ASP A 381 0.46 -0.70 -11.03
N LYS A 382 1.61 -0.03 -11.05
CA LYS A 382 1.72 1.41 -11.39
C LYS A 382 1.66 1.66 -12.90
N ILE A 383 1.71 0.63 -13.74
CA ILE A 383 1.43 0.74 -15.16
C ILE A 383 -0.09 0.95 -15.32
N SER A 384 -0.50 2.13 -15.74
CA SER A 384 -1.89 2.52 -15.89
C SER A 384 -2.48 1.95 -17.17
N GLY A 385 -3.68 1.37 -17.09
CA GLY A 385 -4.49 1.05 -18.27
C GLY A 385 -5.16 2.27 -18.93
N THR A 386 -4.99 3.47 -18.39
CA THR A 386 -5.58 4.72 -18.90
C THR A 386 -4.53 5.79 -19.15
N ALA A 387 -4.72 6.58 -20.21
CA ALA A 387 -3.83 7.70 -20.55
C ALA A 387 -4.06 8.96 -19.68
N GLU A 388 -4.94 8.87 -18.69
CA GLU A 388 -5.26 9.97 -17.78
C GLU A 388 -4.06 10.28 -16.87
N PHE A 389 -3.65 11.54 -16.87
CA PHE A 389 -2.71 12.12 -15.93
C PHE A 389 -3.37 13.37 -15.36
N VAL A 390 -3.67 13.35 -14.07
CA VAL A 390 -4.22 14.50 -13.35
C VAL A 390 -3.04 15.27 -12.75
N PRO A 391 -2.74 16.49 -13.22
CA PRO A 391 -1.61 17.25 -12.67
C PRO A 391 -1.90 17.66 -11.23
N GLU A 392 -1.03 17.27 -10.32
CA GLU A 392 -1.05 17.73 -8.93
C GLU A 392 -0.09 18.92 -8.75
N SER A 393 -0.44 19.83 -7.85
CA SER A 393 0.37 21.01 -7.52
C SER A 393 0.56 21.11 -6.01
N ALA A 394 1.76 21.54 -5.62
CA ALA A 394 2.09 21.87 -4.24
C ALA A 394 1.30 23.10 -3.77
N ASP A 395 1.31 23.37 -2.47
CA ASP A 395 0.80 24.63 -1.97
C ASP A 395 1.63 25.77 -2.57
N ALA A 396 0.98 26.87 -2.96
CA ALA A 396 1.68 28.02 -3.53
C ALA A 396 2.77 28.55 -2.58
N THR A 397 2.55 28.44 -1.27
CA THR A 397 3.50 28.85 -0.23
C THR A 397 4.74 27.97 -0.14
N ASP A 398 4.72 26.73 -0.64
CA ASP A 398 5.90 25.88 -0.73
C ASP A 398 6.95 26.45 -1.70
N LEU A 399 6.49 27.22 -2.70
CA LEU A 399 7.33 27.91 -3.67
C LEU A 399 7.51 29.40 -3.36
N TYR A 400 6.45 30.08 -2.91
CA TYR A 400 6.45 31.52 -2.65
C TYR A 400 5.52 31.90 -1.49
N ASP A 401 6.11 32.32 -0.36
CA ASP A 401 5.42 32.73 0.87
C ASP A 401 5.31 34.27 1.03
N GLY A 402 5.65 35.03 -0.02
CA GLY A 402 5.65 36.50 0.03
C GLY A 402 4.31 37.14 -0.34
N ASP A 403 4.20 38.46 -0.09
CA ASP A 403 2.94 39.21 -0.27
C ASP A 403 2.71 39.72 -1.71
N ALA A 404 3.64 39.51 -2.64
CA ALA A 404 3.45 39.99 -4.01
C ALA A 404 2.36 39.16 -4.72
N PRO A 405 1.49 39.78 -5.52
CA PRO A 405 0.42 39.07 -6.22
C PRO A 405 0.98 38.32 -7.43
N LEU A 406 1.58 37.17 -7.20
CA LEU A 406 2.13 36.27 -8.23
C LEU A 406 1.14 35.15 -8.55
N ASP A 407 1.01 34.79 -9.83
CA ASP A 407 0.35 33.56 -10.25
C ASP A 407 1.35 32.40 -10.08
N VAL A 408 1.30 31.73 -8.92
CA VAL A 408 2.23 30.66 -8.58
C VAL A 408 1.77 29.34 -9.19
N VAL A 409 2.66 28.67 -9.93
CA VAL A 409 2.45 27.33 -10.48
C VAL A 409 3.58 26.43 -9.99
N ALA A 410 3.24 25.47 -9.13
CA ALA A 410 4.18 24.58 -8.46
C ALA A 410 3.80 23.10 -8.70
N PRO A 411 3.97 22.57 -9.92
CA PRO A 411 3.58 21.20 -10.22
C PRO A 411 4.41 20.22 -9.39
N LEU A 412 3.79 19.15 -8.92
CA LEU A 412 4.50 18.08 -8.20
C LEU A 412 5.10 17.05 -9.15
N PHE A 413 4.49 16.83 -10.32
CA PHE A 413 4.88 15.78 -11.24
C PHE A 413 5.11 16.32 -12.66
N ASP A 414 5.98 15.65 -13.41
CA ASP A 414 6.12 15.82 -14.85
C ASP A 414 5.94 14.50 -15.60
N ARG A 415 5.86 14.58 -16.94
CA ARG A 415 5.76 13.43 -17.83
C ARG A 415 7.04 13.30 -18.65
N THR A 416 7.75 12.20 -18.42
CA THR A 416 8.97 11.81 -19.11
C THR A 416 8.64 10.87 -20.28
N PRO A 417 8.93 11.25 -21.53
CA PRO A 417 8.65 10.41 -22.71
C PRO A 417 9.38 9.06 -22.70
N ALA A 418 8.77 8.04 -23.30
CA ALA A 418 9.29 6.67 -23.33
C ALA A 418 10.67 6.57 -23.99
N GLU A 419 10.94 7.40 -25.00
CA GLU A 419 12.21 7.42 -25.73
C GLU A 419 13.42 7.87 -24.88
N LEU A 420 13.18 8.48 -23.72
CA LEU A 420 14.22 8.87 -22.77
C LEU A 420 14.46 7.81 -21.69
N VAL A 421 13.67 6.74 -21.65
CA VAL A 421 13.76 5.68 -20.64
C VAL A 421 14.40 4.45 -21.27
N SER A 422 15.52 4.01 -20.70
CA SER A 422 16.26 2.84 -21.18
C SER A 422 15.57 1.53 -20.84
N ALA A 423 14.95 1.43 -19.65
CA ALA A 423 14.08 0.33 -19.26
C ALA A 423 13.19 0.70 -18.07
N VAL A 424 11.99 0.12 -18.03
CA VAL A 424 11.14 0.09 -16.83
C VAL A 424 11.41 -1.22 -16.11
N LEU A 425 11.83 -1.16 -14.85
CA LEU A 425 12.23 -2.31 -14.04
C LEU A 425 11.11 -2.62 -13.04
N THR A 426 10.49 -3.78 -13.21
CA THR A 426 9.38 -4.27 -12.37
C THR A 426 9.79 -5.54 -11.64
N GLU A 427 8.92 -6.01 -10.75
CA GLU A 427 9.01 -7.32 -10.10
C GLU A 427 9.07 -8.49 -11.10
N ASP A 428 8.50 -8.32 -12.31
CA ASP A 428 8.55 -9.31 -13.40
C ASP A 428 9.84 -9.22 -14.24
N GLY A 429 10.71 -8.25 -13.93
CA GLY A 429 11.92 -7.97 -14.70
C GLY A 429 11.84 -6.68 -15.54
N PRO A 430 12.83 -6.47 -16.44
CA PRO A 430 12.89 -5.30 -17.29
C PRO A 430 11.87 -5.36 -18.43
N LEU A 431 11.13 -4.27 -18.61
CA LEU A 431 10.13 -4.09 -19.67
C LEU A 431 10.62 -3.09 -20.72
N SER A 432 10.40 -3.43 -21.99
CA SER A 432 10.51 -2.50 -23.12
C SER A 432 9.24 -1.63 -23.23
N PRO A 433 9.26 -0.53 -23.99
CA PRO A 433 8.05 0.27 -24.25
C PRO A 433 6.88 -0.54 -24.82
N ASP A 434 7.14 -1.55 -25.66
CA ASP A 434 6.10 -2.44 -26.19
C ASP A 434 5.55 -3.39 -25.13
N ALA A 435 6.41 -3.88 -24.22
CA ALA A 435 5.96 -4.69 -23.10
C ALA A 435 5.12 -3.86 -22.12
N VAL A 436 5.50 -2.61 -21.85
CA VAL A 436 4.69 -1.67 -21.04
C VAL A 436 3.33 -1.43 -21.68
N ARG A 437 3.27 -1.22 -23.01
CA ARG A 437 2.01 -1.12 -23.76
C ARG A 437 1.12 -2.34 -23.56
N SER A 438 1.69 -3.54 -23.69
CA SER A 438 0.95 -4.79 -23.47
C SER A 438 0.41 -4.89 -22.04
N VAL A 439 1.21 -4.53 -21.02
CA VAL A 439 0.74 -4.54 -19.63
C VAL A 439 -0.37 -3.51 -19.41
N ALA A 440 -0.28 -2.33 -20.03
CA ALA A 440 -1.32 -1.31 -19.95
C ALA A 440 -2.63 -1.77 -20.62
N GLU A 441 -2.54 -2.47 -21.75
CA GLU A 441 -3.70 -3.11 -22.40
C GLU A 441 -4.34 -4.16 -21.48
N ASP A 442 -3.54 -5.06 -20.90
CA ASP A 442 -4.04 -6.04 -19.92
C ASP A 442 -4.77 -5.34 -18.76
N HIS A 443 -4.21 -4.26 -18.23
CA HIS A 443 -4.82 -3.49 -17.13
C HIS A 443 -6.08 -2.72 -17.56
N ALA A 444 -6.19 -2.32 -18.83
CA ALA A 444 -7.40 -1.71 -19.36
C ALA A 444 -8.52 -2.75 -19.47
N ASP A 445 -8.20 -3.96 -19.94
CA ASP A 445 -9.14 -5.08 -20.05
C ASP A 445 -9.65 -5.54 -18.68
N LEU A 446 -8.80 -5.47 -17.65
CA LEU A 446 -9.23 -5.73 -16.27
C LEU A 446 -10.36 -4.81 -15.80
N ALA A 447 -10.59 -3.63 -16.38
CA ALA A 447 -11.68 -2.74 -15.98
C ALA A 447 -13.05 -3.13 -16.56
N GLU A 448 -13.14 -4.16 -17.41
CA GLU A 448 -14.37 -4.57 -18.09
C GLU A 448 -15.49 -4.99 -17.14
N TRP A 449 -15.17 -5.47 -15.93
CA TRP A 449 -16.16 -5.89 -14.93
C TRP A 449 -17.19 -4.78 -14.62
N LEU A 450 -16.78 -3.50 -14.68
CA LEU A 450 -17.68 -2.35 -14.50
C LEU A 450 -18.84 -2.39 -15.50
N SER A 451 -18.53 -2.60 -16.77
CA SER A 451 -19.51 -2.66 -17.86
C SER A 451 -20.45 -3.85 -17.75
N VAL A 452 -19.99 -4.95 -17.15
CA VAL A 452 -20.81 -6.15 -17.01
C VAL A 452 -21.79 -6.01 -15.84
N VAL A 453 -21.33 -5.42 -14.74
CA VAL A 453 -22.21 -5.10 -13.61
C VAL A 453 -23.26 -4.07 -14.00
N ASP A 454 -22.88 -3.01 -14.74
CA ASP A 454 -23.83 -1.98 -15.19
C ASP A 454 -24.93 -2.53 -16.11
N ARG A 455 -24.58 -3.51 -16.97
CA ARG A 455 -25.57 -4.22 -17.81
C ARG A 455 -26.49 -5.11 -16.99
N ALA A 456 -25.97 -5.83 -16.01
CA ALA A 456 -26.76 -6.71 -15.16
C ALA A 456 -27.77 -5.94 -14.29
N GLY A 457 -27.41 -4.75 -13.78
CA GLY A 457 -28.33 -3.89 -13.01
C GLY A 457 -29.38 -3.16 -13.85
N GLY A 458 -29.23 -3.13 -15.18
CA GLY A 458 -30.18 -2.50 -16.10
C GLY A 458 -31.37 -3.38 -16.50
N ASP A 459 -31.22 -4.70 -16.44
CA ASP A 459 -32.28 -5.64 -16.85
C ASP A 459 -33.38 -5.82 -15.79
N ASP A 460 -33.14 -5.44 -14.52
CA ASP A 460 -34.14 -5.50 -13.45
C ASP A 460 -35.11 -4.29 -13.44
N GLN A 461 -34.93 -3.29 -14.30
CA GLN A 461 -35.81 -2.10 -14.38
C GLN A 461 -36.74 -2.04 -15.61
N VAL A 462 -36.80 -3.08 -16.45
CA VAL A 462 -37.71 -3.09 -17.62
C VAL A 462 -38.77 -4.20 -17.48
N GLY A 463 -39.59 -4.07 -16.44
CA GLY A 463 -40.87 -4.76 -16.30
C GLY A 463 -42.04 -3.82 -16.62
N ASP A 464 -42.10 -3.26 -17.83
CA ASP A 464 -43.26 -2.50 -18.27
C ASP A 464 -44.32 -3.48 -18.81
N GLU A 465 -45.33 -3.77 -17.99
CA GLU A 465 -46.50 -4.57 -18.37
C GLU A 465 -47.21 -3.91 -19.57
N PRO A 466 -47.61 -4.66 -20.61
CA PRO A 466 -48.34 -4.07 -21.71
C PRO A 466 -49.75 -3.71 -21.24
N ALA A 467 -50.08 -2.42 -21.27
CA ALA A 467 -51.41 -1.90 -21.01
C ALA A 467 -52.48 -2.67 -21.81
N GLY A 468 -53.35 -3.38 -21.08
CA GLY A 468 -54.50 -4.08 -21.63
C GLY A 468 -55.47 -3.13 -22.35
N ASP A 469 -55.63 -3.35 -23.66
CA ASP A 469 -56.65 -2.73 -24.50
C ASP A 469 -58.03 -3.33 -24.18
N GLU A 470 -58.77 -2.72 -23.26
CA GLU A 470 -60.21 -2.99 -23.11
C GLU A 470 -61.04 -2.06 -24.02
N ARG A 471 -61.38 -2.56 -25.21
CA ARG A 471 -62.54 -2.08 -25.97
C ARG A 471 -63.70 -3.08 -25.93
N ARG A 472 -64.74 -2.62 -25.22
CA ARG A 472 -66.19 -2.73 -25.53
C ARG A 472 -66.88 -4.10 -25.60
N ARG A 473 -67.98 -4.17 -24.84
CA ARG A 473 -69.39 -4.55 -25.16
C ARG A 473 -69.95 -5.30 -23.93
N SER A 474 -71.09 -4.96 -23.31
CA SER A 474 -72.39 -4.50 -23.82
C SER A 474 -73.17 -3.84 -22.68
#